data_AF-A0A8B6BS56-F1
#
_entry.id   AF-A0A8B6BS56-F1
#
_cell.length_a   1.000
_cell.length_b   1.000
_cell.length_c   1.000
_cell.angle_alpha   90.00
_cell.angle_beta   90.00
_cell.angle_gamma   90.00
#
_symmetry.space_group_name_H-M   'P 1'
#
loop_
_entity.id
_entity.type
_entity.pdbx_description
1 polymer ?
#
loop_
_entity_poly.entity_id
_entity_poly.type
_entity_poly.pdbx_seq_one_letter_code
_entity_poly.pdbx_strand_id
1 'polypeptide(L)'
;MAIMYQNVHGWILDHWQLTAEAFKDVNFEDSIVTDFSYKKDMFEINSQFIMDSQFESKIRVQERDEDTFANRKKRKRKRKSDLNEGEIKAKTYHDKIIEVILRAYNSFLDSSLEMKLFRDLGKSLDNNVTARKIATNSGPGDKLRELCYTDINDLDIETVTLKQQGVYDNLCNKLVRNCSNSPIKVKINDDFYLLPAECSFIMGDTVNLKYFSTILGRNEFDFILLDPPWENKSVKRKKQYWTLNNEELFKIPVPELSAPGCVIGVWVTNKMKHKDFVIQELFPFWNVDFITTWYWIKVTKTGSTVLDIMSEHKKPYEILILGKCKHTEMKDVSDEKIDSNTEEEHTKNDICKNMKCKENLSEKISSKSLDGICNERTILPASFNNQDIPLDGTMMSVAGEDRSILPAPLNNYNPPLEMTMMSVPSSIHSMKIPLQDIMKPYLPETPNCLEIFARNLTPGWCCYGNEVFKHQHMDYFEVFTKDSRIPLDSDVK
;
A
#
# COMPACT_ATOMS: atom_id res chain seq x y z
N MET A 1 -10.74 -16.20 -4.20
CA MET A 1 -9.34 -16.01 -4.64
C MET A 1 -9.12 -14.52 -4.81
N ALA A 2 -8.09 -13.97 -4.19
CA ALA A 2 -7.85 -12.53 -4.15
C ALA A 2 -7.25 -11.99 -5.47
N ILE A 3 -6.35 -12.76 -6.10
CA ILE A 3 -5.98 -12.59 -7.51
C ILE A 3 -7.02 -13.33 -8.35
N MET A 4 -7.80 -12.59 -9.13
CA MET A 4 -8.90 -13.14 -9.95
C MET A 4 -8.41 -13.61 -11.31
N TYR A 5 -7.44 -12.89 -11.88
CA TYR A 5 -6.83 -13.20 -13.18
C TYR A 5 -5.45 -12.55 -13.26
N GLN A 6 -4.56 -13.18 -14.04
CA GLN A 6 -3.22 -12.67 -14.30
C GLN A 6 -2.81 -12.98 -15.74
N ASN A 7 -2.11 -12.03 -16.37
CA ASN A 7 -1.39 -12.27 -17.62
C ASN A 7 -0.11 -11.42 -17.68
N VAL A 8 0.53 -11.36 -18.85
CA VAL A 8 1.77 -10.63 -19.09
C VAL A 8 1.69 -9.12 -18.84
N HIS A 9 0.48 -8.54 -18.78
CA HIS A 9 0.25 -7.11 -18.51
C HIS A 9 -0.05 -6.80 -17.04
N GLY A 10 -0.29 -7.83 -16.21
CA GLY A 10 -0.56 -7.67 -14.79
C GLY A 10 -1.76 -8.46 -14.30
N TRP A 11 -2.55 -7.86 -13.42
CA TRP A 11 -3.50 -8.58 -12.57
C TRP A 11 -4.87 -7.91 -12.50
N ILE A 12 -5.91 -8.74 -12.47
CA ILE A 12 -7.23 -8.38 -11.97
C ILE A 12 -7.32 -8.86 -10.52
N LEU A 13 -7.61 -7.94 -9.61
CA LEU A 13 -7.56 -8.17 -8.17
C LEU A 13 -8.92 -7.89 -7.54
N ASP A 14 -9.36 -8.77 -6.64
CA ASP A 14 -10.47 -8.52 -5.72
C ASP A 14 -9.92 -7.81 -4.47
N HIS A 15 -10.00 -6.47 -4.47
CA HIS A 15 -9.52 -5.65 -3.37
C HIS A 15 -10.24 -5.96 -2.03
N TRP A 16 -11.51 -6.33 -2.06
CA TRP A 16 -12.22 -6.70 -0.85
C TRP A 16 -11.69 -8.02 -0.30
N GLN A 17 -11.50 -9.02 -1.18
CA GLN A 17 -10.98 -10.33 -0.77
C GLN A 17 -9.54 -10.24 -0.23
N LEU A 18 -8.67 -9.44 -0.87
CA LEU A 18 -7.30 -9.18 -0.40
C LEU A 18 -7.26 -8.64 1.03
N THR A 19 -8.27 -7.84 1.42
CA THR A 19 -8.32 -7.25 2.78
C THR A 19 -9.08 -8.13 3.77
N ALA A 20 -10.05 -8.91 3.32
CA ALA A 20 -10.82 -9.84 4.15
C ALA A 20 -9.98 -10.99 4.71
N GLU A 21 -8.97 -11.45 3.97
CA GLU A 21 -8.10 -12.55 4.40
C GLU A 21 -7.26 -12.21 5.63
N ALA A 22 -6.99 -10.94 5.88
CA ALA A 22 -6.20 -10.46 7.02
C ALA A 22 -6.92 -10.58 8.38
N PHE A 23 -8.24 -10.85 8.40
CA PHE A 23 -9.06 -10.79 9.61
C PHE A 23 -9.96 -12.02 9.84
N LYS A 24 -9.51 -13.19 9.37
CA LYS A 24 -10.15 -14.48 9.61
C LYS A 24 -9.71 -15.12 10.93
N ASP A 25 -10.51 -16.06 11.41
CA ASP A 25 -10.22 -16.91 12.57
C ASP A 25 -9.84 -16.11 13.82
N VAL A 26 -10.58 -15.04 14.12
CA VAL A 26 -10.42 -14.23 15.32
C VAL A 26 -11.08 -14.96 16.50
N ASN A 27 -10.25 -15.34 17.49
CA ASN A 27 -10.69 -16.04 18.69
C ASN A 27 -11.14 -15.05 19.76
N PHE A 28 -12.41 -15.12 20.17
CA PHE A 28 -12.95 -14.40 21.33
C PHE A 28 -12.78 -15.20 22.63
N GLU A 29 -12.86 -14.50 23.77
CA GLU A 29 -12.68 -15.06 25.12
C GLU A 29 -13.59 -16.29 25.39
N ASP A 30 -14.76 -16.36 24.74
CA ASP A 30 -15.72 -17.46 24.85
C ASP A 30 -15.47 -18.64 23.87
N SER A 31 -14.26 -18.77 23.31
CA SER A 31 -13.89 -19.80 22.32
C SER A 31 -14.65 -19.75 20.99
N ILE A 32 -15.40 -18.68 20.73
CA ILE A 32 -16.10 -18.47 19.46
C ILE A 32 -15.11 -17.91 18.45
N VAL A 33 -14.88 -18.67 17.38
CA VAL A 33 -14.12 -18.24 16.20
C VAL A 33 -15.04 -17.41 15.31
N THR A 34 -14.60 -16.20 15.00
CA THR A 34 -15.33 -15.28 14.11
C THR A 34 -14.44 -14.75 13.00
N ASP A 35 -15.05 -14.46 11.86
CA ASP A 35 -14.38 -13.77 10.77
C ASP A 35 -14.84 -12.31 10.75
N PHE A 36 -13.90 -11.41 10.52
CA PHE A 36 -14.19 -10.02 10.20
C PHE A 36 -13.83 -9.76 8.75
N SER A 37 -14.64 -8.96 8.08
CA SER A 37 -14.27 -8.41 6.78
C SER A 37 -14.76 -6.99 6.68
N TYR A 38 -14.09 -6.15 5.90
CA TYR A 38 -14.62 -4.83 5.60
C TYR A 38 -16.05 -4.95 5.04
N LYS A 39 -16.96 -4.04 5.40
CA LYS A 39 -18.32 -4.01 4.84
C LYS A 39 -18.24 -4.04 3.32
N LYS A 40 -18.82 -5.08 2.72
CA LYS A 40 -18.68 -5.34 1.28
C LYS A 40 -19.23 -4.19 0.44
N ASP A 41 -20.25 -3.51 0.94
CA ASP A 41 -20.87 -2.32 0.35
C ASP A 41 -19.88 -1.18 0.08
N MET A 42 -18.76 -1.10 0.81
CA MET A 42 -17.72 -0.10 0.53
C MET A 42 -17.01 -0.34 -0.80
N PHE A 43 -17.08 -1.56 -1.32
CA PHE A 43 -16.50 -1.94 -2.60
C PHE A 43 -17.57 -2.07 -3.69
N GLU A 44 -18.84 -1.73 -3.41
CA GLU A 44 -19.95 -1.76 -4.37
C GLU A 44 -20.00 -0.47 -5.20
N ILE A 45 -18.96 -0.29 -6.03
CA ILE A 45 -18.86 0.82 -6.98
C ILE A 45 -19.46 0.38 -8.31
N ASN A 46 -20.72 0.73 -8.56
CA ASN A 46 -21.49 0.23 -9.70
C ASN A 46 -21.39 1.13 -10.93
N SER A 47 -21.07 2.41 -10.77
CA SER A 47 -21.08 3.38 -11.85
C SER A 47 -19.91 4.36 -11.80
N GLN A 48 -19.69 5.07 -12.91
CA GLN A 48 -18.75 6.18 -12.96
C GLN A 48 -19.11 7.27 -11.97
N PHE A 49 -18.10 7.79 -11.28
CA PHE A 49 -18.30 8.88 -10.34
C PHE A 49 -18.78 10.14 -11.07
N ILE A 50 -19.91 10.67 -10.61
CA ILE A 50 -20.44 11.95 -11.05
C ILE A 50 -20.82 12.79 -9.83
N MET A 51 -20.75 14.11 -9.96
CA MET A 51 -21.18 15.00 -8.88
C MET A 51 -22.69 14.84 -8.65
N ASP A 52 -23.17 14.99 -7.42
CA ASP A 52 -24.59 14.82 -7.10
C ASP A 52 -25.50 15.71 -7.98
N SER A 53 -25.10 16.96 -8.21
CA SER A 53 -25.81 17.86 -9.12
C SER A 53 -25.85 17.39 -10.59
N GLN A 54 -24.81 16.69 -11.04
CA GLN A 54 -24.77 16.08 -12.38
C GLN A 54 -25.63 14.83 -12.44
N PHE A 55 -25.64 14.03 -11.37
CA PHE A 55 -26.50 12.85 -11.25
C PHE A 55 -27.98 13.24 -11.27
N GLU A 56 -28.40 14.17 -10.41
CA GLU A 56 -29.76 14.69 -10.40
C GLU A 56 -30.18 15.25 -11.76
N SER A 57 -29.29 15.96 -12.44
CA SER A 57 -29.56 16.46 -13.80
C SER A 57 -29.73 15.33 -14.82
N LYS A 58 -29.04 14.20 -14.69
CA LYS A 58 -29.16 13.06 -15.62
C LYS A 58 -30.46 12.29 -15.37
N ILE A 59 -30.81 12.05 -14.11
CA ILE A 59 -32.09 11.42 -13.72
C ILE A 59 -33.27 12.22 -14.28
N ARG A 60 -33.29 13.55 -14.07
CA ARG A 60 -34.35 14.44 -14.60
C ARG A 60 -34.48 14.42 -16.13
N VAL A 61 -33.44 14.01 -16.86
CA VAL A 61 -33.45 13.90 -18.33
C VAL A 61 -33.92 12.51 -18.75
N GLN A 62 -33.55 11.44 -18.03
CA GLN A 62 -34.04 10.09 -18.29
C GLN A 62 -35.55 9.95 -17.99
N GLU A 63 -36.08 10.72 -17.05
CA GLU A 63 -37.50 10.75 -16.70
C GLU A 63 -38.40 11.56 -17.66
N ARG A 64 -37.82 12.25 -18.66
CA ARG A 64 -38.58 12.96 -19.69
C ARG A 64 -38.38 12.25 -21.03
N ASP A 65 -39.47 11.82 -21.66
CA ASP A 65 -39.45 11.20 -22.99
C ASP A 65 -38.57 11.97 -23.97
N GLU A 66 -37.84 11.22 -24.82
CA GLU A 66 -36.74 11.68 -25.70
C GLU A 66 -37.11 12.80 -26.71
N ASP A 67 -38.36 13.26 -26.76
CA ASP A 67 -38.89 14.05 -27.86
C ASP A 67 -38.68 15.58 -27.76
N THR A 68 -37.96 16.09 -26.76
CA THR A 68 -37.75 17.55 -26.63
C THR A 68 -36.34 17.98 -26.25
N PHE A 69 -35.28 17.44 -26.88
CA PHE A 69 -33.93 18.02 -26.67
C PHE A 69 -33.00 18.10 -27.91
N ALA A 70 -33.56 18.30 -29.10
CA ALA A 70 -32.74 18.65 -30.27
C ALA A 70 -32.09 20.04 -30.22
N ASN A 71 -32.36 20.90 -29.21
CA ASN A 71 -31.99 22.32 -29.32
C ASN A 71 -31.38 23.03 -28.11
N ARG A 72 -30.81 22.30 -27.14
CA ARG A 72 -29.95 22.95 -26.11
C ARG A 72 -28.52 22.45 -26.24
N LYS A 73 -27.79 23.04 -27.19
CA LYS A 73 -26.32 22.99 -27.21
C LYS A 73 -25.82 23.40 -25.82
N LYS A 74 -25.31 22.44 -25.05
CA LYS A 74 -24.60 22.71 -23.79
C LYS A 74 -23.52 23.75 -24.12
N ARG A 75 -23.67 24.96 -23.58
CA ARG A 75 -22.58 25.94 -23.54
C ARG A 75 -21.49 25.33 -22.67
N LYS A 76 -20.57 24.56 -23.27
CA LYS A 76 -19.27 24.29 -22.65
C LYS A 76 -18.71 25.67 -22.32
N ARG A 77 -18.52 25.98 -21.03
CA ARG A 77 -17.77 27.18 -20.64
C ARG A 77 -16.42 27.05 -21.32
N LYS A 78 -16.18 27.84 -22.38
CA LYS A 78 -14.85 27.94 -22.99
C LYS A 78 -13.91 28.35 -21.85
N ARG A 79 -12.87 27.55 -21.65
CA ARG A 79 -11.83 27.84 -20.66
C ARG A 79 -11.25 29.21 -21.02
N LYS A 80 -11.15 30.10 -20.03
CA LYS A 80 -10.68 31.49 -20.23
C LYS A 80 -9.16 31.60 -20.39
N SER A 81 -8.41 30.55 -20.07
CA SER A 81 -6.95 30.56 -20.06
C SER A 81 -6.39 29.24 -20.58
N ASP A 82 -5.18 29.31 -21.13
CA ASP A 82 -4.40 28.16 -21.57
C ASP A 82 -4.09 27.18 -20.42
N LEU A 83 -3.58 26.00 -20.79
CA LEU A 83 -3.07 25.03 -19.83
C LEU A 83 -1.82 25.60 -19.15
N ASN A 84 -1.70 25.41 -17.84
CA ASN A 84 -0.45 25.72 -17.14
C ASN A 84 0.60 24.63 -17.44
N GLU A 85 1.87 24.95 -17.18
CA GLU A 85 3.00 24.05 -17.46
C GLU A 85 2.82 22.65 -16.81
N GLY A 86 2.30 22.59 -15.58
CA GLY A 86 2.03 21.33 -14.89
C GLY A 86 0.93 20.51 -15.55
N GLU A 87 -0.10 21.15 -16.11
CA GLU A 87 -1.16 20.48 -16.89
C GLU A 87 -0.62 19.96 -18.23
N ILE A 88 0.25 20.73 -18.91
CA ILE A 88 0.90 20.32 -20.15
C ILE A 88 1.79 19.10 -19.90
N LYS A 89 2.61 19.13 -18.84
CA LYS A 89 3.45 18.00 -18.43
C LYS A 89 2.61 16.76 -18.10
N ALA A 90 1.52 16.92 -17.35
CA ALA A 90 0.63 15.82 -17.01
C ALA A 90 -0.05 15.21 -18.25
N LYS A 91 -0.47 16.04 -19.21
CA LYS A 91 -1.03 15.59 -20.49
C LYS A 91 0.01 14.82 -21.31
N THR A 92 1.18 15.40 -21.50
CA THR A 92 2.29 14.78 -22.25
C THR A 92 2.66 13.42 -21.67
N TYR A 93 2.76 13.33 -20.34
CA TYR A 93 3.02 12.05 -19.67
C TYR A 93 1.89 11.04 -19.87
N HIS A 94 0.62 11.47 -19.73
CA HIS A 94 -0.52 10.60 -19.98
C HIS A 94 -0.53 10.07 -21.41
N ASP A 95 -0.32 10.93 -22.41
CA ASP A 95 -0.27 10.54 -23.82
C ASP A 95 0.84 9.52 -24.09
N LYS A 96 1.95 9.57 -23.33
CA LYS A 96 3.03 8.57 -23.40
C LYS A 96 2.63 7.20 -22.85
N ILE A 97 1.85 7.16 -21.77
CA ILE A 97 1.58 5.89 -21.03
C ILE A 97 0.21 5.29 -21.35
N ILE A 98 -0.67 6.03 -22.02
CA ILE A 98 -2.06 5.59 -22.22
C ILE A 98 -2.16 4.33 -23.07
N GLU A 99 -1.26 4.13 -24.04
CA GLU A 99 -1.24 2.90 -24.82
C GLU A 99 -0.95 1.66 -23.95
N VAL A 100 -0.01 1.77 -23.00
CA VAL A 100 0.31 0.68 -22.05
C VAL A 100 -0.91 0.36 -21.19
N ILE A 101 -1.53 1.39 -20.62
CA ILE A 101 -2.71 1.25 -19.76
C ILE A 101 -3.89 0.66 -20.54
N LEU A 102 -4.17 1.14 -21.75
CA LEU A 102 -5.28 0.65 -22.58
C LEU A 102 -5.04 -0.77 -23.06
N ARG A 103 -3.80 -1.14 -23.39
CA ARG A 103 -3.44 -2.51 -23.77
C ARG A 103 -3.74 -3.48 -22.63
N ALA A 104 -3.28 -3.16 -21.42
CA ALA A 104 -3.56 -3.96 -20.24
C ALA A 104 -5.06 -4.03 -19.94
N TYR A 105 -5.73 -2.87 -19.92
CA TYR A 105 -7.16 -2.77 -19.65
C TYR A 105 -8.01 -3.59 -20.62
N ASN A 106 -7.78 -3.47 -21.94
CA ASN A 106 -8.53 -4.22 -22.94
C ASN A 106 -8.27 -5.73 -22.81
N SER A 107 -7.01 -6.13 -22.63
CA SER A 107 -6.66 -7.54 -22.43
C SER A 107 -7.34 -8.14 -21.19
N PHE A 108 -7.44 -7.36 -20.11
CA PHE A 108 -8.18 -7.76 -18.91
C PHE A 108 -9.69 -7.83 -19.16
N LEU A 109 -10.27 -6.88 -19.91
CA LEU A 109 -11.70 -6.90 -20.23
C LEU A 109 -12.06 -8.13 -21.07
N ASP A 110 -11.30 -8.44 -22.11
CA ASP A 110 -11.54 -9.59 -22.98
C ASP A 110 -11.55 -10.89 -22.17
N SER A 111 -10.54 -11.09 -21.33
CA SER A 111 -10.43 -12.26 -20.44
C SER A 111 -11.53 -12.29 -19.37
N SER A 112 -11.91 -11.13 -18.85
CA SER A 112 -12.93 -11.02 -17.81
C SER A 112 -14.33 -11.38 -18.29
N LEU A 113 -14.64 -11.18 -19.58
CA LEU A 113 -15.92 -11.54 -20.19
C LEU A 113 -16.08 -13.05 -20.27
N GLU A 114 -15.03 -13.75 -20.70
CA GLU A 114 -15.00 -15.21 -20.74
C GLU A 114 -15.15 -15.81 -19.34
N MET A 115 -14.44 -15.25 -18.37
CA MET A 115 -14.42 -15.71 -16.98
C MET A 115 -15.59 -15.17 -16.13
N LYS A 116 -16.44 -14.30 -16.68
CA LYS A 116 -17.56 -13.64 -15.98
C LYS A 116 -17.16 -12.96 -14.67
N LEU A 117 -16.02 -12.26 -14.68
CA LEU A 117 -15.45 -11.61 -13.48
C LEU A 117 -16.18 -10.32 -13.09
N PHE A 118 -16.82 -9.65 -14.05
CA PHE A 118 -17.59 -8.43 -13.83
C PHE A 118 -19.09 -8.68 -13.96
N ARG A 119 -19.89 -7.87 -13.26
CA ARG A 119 -21.34 -7.93 -13.27
C ARG A 119 -21.90 -7.22 -14.50
N ASP A 120 -22.97 -7.78 -15.06
CA ASP A 120 -23.85 -7.05 -15.96
C ASP A 120 -24.95 -6.36 -15.15
N LEU A 121 -24.83 -5.05 -14.97
CA LEU A 121 -25.79 -4.22 -14.22
C LEU A 121 -26.75 -3.46 -15.16
N GLY A 122 -26.68 -3.70 -16.47
CA GLY A 122 -27.44 -2.94 -17.46
C GLY A 122 -27.16 -1.42 -17.41
N LYS A 123 -28.10 -0.62 -17.94
CA LYS A 123 -28.01 0.85 -17.96
C LYS A 123 -28.52 1.51 -16.67
N SER A 124 -28.32 0.87 -15.52
CA SER A 124 -28.72 1.46 -14.24
C SER A 124 -27.80 2.62 -13.86
N LEU A 125 -28.37 3.81 -13.64
CA LEU A 125 -27.61 4.97 -13.19
C LEU A 125 -27.53 4.96 -11.66
N ASP A 126 -26.43 4.45 -11.11
CA ASP A 126 -26.06 4.62 -9.71
C ASP A 126 -25.14 5.85 -9.55
N ASN A 127 -25.04 6.42 -8.37
CA ASN A 127 -23.98 7.38 -8.01
C ASN A 127 -23.12 6.85 -6.85
N ASN A 128 -23.22 5.56 -6.52
CA ASN A 128 -22.48 4.90 -5.44
C ASN A 128 -22.73 5.59 -4.08
N VAL A 129 -23.93 6.13 -3.85
CA VAL A 129 -24.25 6.93 -2.66
C VAL A 129 -24.11 6.09 -1.39
N THR A 130 -24.58 4.84 -1.42
CA THR A 130 -24.50 3.91 -0.28
C THR A 130 -23.04 3.68 0.11
N ALA A 131 -22.19 3.27 -0.84
CA ALA A 131 -20.76 3.06 -0.62
C ALA A 131 -20.08 4.30 -0.04
N ARG A 132 -20.39 5.51 -0.55
CA ARG A 132 -19.83 6.78 -0.05
C ARG A 132 -20.29 7.12 1.36
N LYS A 133 -21.57 6.89 1.68
CA LYS A 133 -22.12 7.16 3.03
C LYS A 133 -21.51 6.25 4.07
N ILE A 134 -21.31 4.97 3.73
CA ILE A 134 -20.64 4.02 4.63
C ILE A 134 -19.20 4.46 4.87
N ALA A 135 -18.46 4.83 3.82
CA ALA A 135 -17.08 5.30 3.97
C ALA A 135 -16.93 6.60 4.78
N THR A 136 -17.94 7.48 4.81
CA THR A 136 -17.90 8.72 5.60
C THR A 136 -18.23 8.53 7.08
N ASN A 137 -18.79 7.38 7.47
CA ASN A 137 -19.41 7.16 8.77
C ASN A 137 -18.55 6.41 9.80
N SER A 138 -17.23 6.28 9.62
CA SER A 138 -16.50 5.27 10.40
C SER A 138 -15.20 5.76 11.05
N GLY A 139 -15.12 5.52 12.37
CA GLY A 139 -13.96 5.75 13.24
C GLY A 139 -13.86 7.16 13.84
N PRO A 140 -13.03 7.36 14.89
CA PRO A 140 -12.91 8.63 15.61
C PRO A 140 -12.29 9.78 14.80
N GLY A 141 -12.09 9.62 13.49
CA GLY A 141 -11.49 10.64 12.63
C GLY A 141 -9.99 10.78 12.89
N ASP A 142 -9.55 11.98 13.26
CA ASP A 142 -8.14 12.33 13.48
C ASP A 142 -7.78 12.37 14.98
N LYS A 143 -8.69 11.97 15.90
CA LYS A 143 -8.47 12.10 17.36
C LYS A 143 -7.20 11.40 17.85
N LEU A 144 -6.92 10.17 17.39
CA LEU A 144 -5.70 9.46 17.77
C LEU A 144 -4.44 10.08 17.16
N ARG A 145 -4.56 10.71 15.99
CA ARG A 145 -3.44 11.41 15.34
C ARG A 145 -2.97 12.60 16.18
N GLU A 146 -3.87 13.30 16.85
CA GLU A 146 -3.51 14.44 17.72
C GLU A 146 -2.62 14.00 18.90
N LEU A 147 -2.79 12.78 19.40
CA LEU A 147 -1.98 12.22 20.48
C LEU A 147 -0.52 11.96 20.07
N CYS A 148 -0.24 11.82 18.77
CA CYS A 148 1.11 11.60 18.24
C CYS A 148 2.06 12.80 18.45
N TYR A 149 1.51 14.01 18.65
CA TYR A 149 2.27 15.25 18.77
C TYR A 149 2.58 15.65 20.22
N THR A 150 2.33 14.75 21.18
CA THR A 150 2.72 14.96 22.58
C THR A 150 4.25 14.91 22.72
N ASP A 151 4.81 15.78 23.58
CA ASP A 151 6.25 15.80 23.84
C ASP A 151 6.70 14.46 24.43
N ILE A 152 7.51 13.74 23.66
CA ILE A 152 8.10 12.47 24.08
C ILE A 152 9.36 12.85 24.86
N ASN A 153 9.33 12.63 26.18
CA ASN A 153 10.53 12.73 27.01
C ASN A 153 11.66 11.87 26.39
N ASP A 154 12.92 12.29 26.56
CA ASP A 154 14.14 11.71 25.96
C ASP A 154 14.47 10.25 26.34
N LEU A 155 13.50 9.47 26.81
CA LEU A 155 13.64 8.08 27.21
C LEU A 155 13.08 7.12 26.14
N ASP A 156 13.72 5.96 26.04
CA ASP A 156 13.52 4.90 25.03
C ASP A 156 12.05 4.66 24.65
N ILE A 157 11.80 4.44 23.34
CA ILE A 157 10.46 4.09 22.84
C ILE A 157 10.04 2.76 23.46
N GLU A 158 9.03 2.82 24.32
CA GLU A 158 8.44 1.64 24.97
C GLU A 158 7.94 0.64 23.92
N THR A 159 8.24 -0.64 24.14
CA THR A 159 7.68 -1.74 23.33
C THR A 159 6.52 -2.39 24.06
N VAL A 160 5.35 -2.42 23.41
CA VAL A 160 4.12 -3.05 23.92
C VAL A 160 3.83 -4.29 23.10
N THR A 161 3.79 -5.45 23.74
CA THR A 161 3.38 -6.71 23.10
C THR A 161 1.96 -7.06 23.49
N LEU A 162 1.08 -7.08 22.50
CA LEU A 162 -0.31 -7.48 22.63
C LEU A 162 -0.37 -8.99 22.40
N LYS A 163 -0.71 -9.74 23.44
CA LYS A 163 -0.81 -11.21 23.38
C LYS A 163 -2.24 -11.71 23.18
N GLN A 164 -3.22 -10.87 23.47
CA GLN A 164 -4.64 -11.21 23.43
C GLN A 164 -5.48 -9.94 23.30
N GLN A 165 -6.78 -10.15 23.11
CA GLN A 165 -7.77 -9.09 23.17
C GLN A 165 -7.71 -8.35 24.51
N GLY A 166 -8.05 -7.07 24.52
CA GLY A 166 -8.01 -6.29 25.75
C GLY A 166 -8.27 -4.81 25.57
N VAL A 167 -8.31 -4.10 26.71
CA VAL A 167 -8.42 -2.65 26.78
C VAL A 167 -7.02 -2.07 27.01
N TYR A 168 -6.68 -1.09 26.20
CA TYR A 168 -5.40 -0.39 26.22
C TYR A 168 -5.67 1.12 26.21
N ASP A 169 -4.88 1.89 26.95
CA ASP A 169 -5.09 3.34 27.04
C ASP A 169 -4.56 4.05 25.78
N ASN A 170 -3.27 4.41 25.80
CA ASN A 170 -2.61 5.11 24.71
C ASN A 170 -1.48 4.26 24.13
N LEU A 171 -1.63 3.91 22.86
CA LEU A 171 -0.65 3.18 22.07
C LEU A 171 0.22 4.09 21.17
N CYS A 172 -0.03 5.40 21.19
CA CYS A 172 0.76 6.37 20.42
C CYS A 172 2.17 6.47 20.98
N ASN A 173 3.13 6.73 20.10
CA ASN A 173 4.55 6.93 20.38
C ASN A 173 5.23 5.69 21.03
N LYS A 174 4.64 4.51 20.84
CA LYS A 174 5.15 3.21 21.30
C LYS A 174 5.38 2.27 20.12
N LEU A 175 6.29 1.32 20.30
CA LEU A 175 6.45 0.19 19.40
C LEU A 175 5.47 -0.91 19.79
N VAL A 176 4.36 -1.03 19.08
CA VAL A 176 3.33 -2.02 19.39
C VAL A 176 3.46 -3.24 18.50
N ARG A 177 3.22 -4.43 19.04
CA ARG A 177 3.26 -5.69 18.30
C ARG A 177 2.07 -6.56 18.65
N ASN A 178 1.34 -7.02 17.64
CA ASN A 178 0.54 -8.22 17.77
C ASN A 178 1.44 -9.41 17.41
N CYS A 179 1.86 -10.19 18.41
CA CYS A 179 2.73 -11.36 18.16
C CYS A 179 1.93 -12.65 17.97
N SER A 180 0.59 -12.63 18.00
CA SER A 180 -0.20 -13.82 17.70
C SER A 180 -0.28 -14.08 16.20
N ASN A 181 -0.40 -15.35 15.85
CA ASN A 181 -0.69 -15.83 14.49
C ASN A 181 -2.16 -15.62 14.07
N SER A 182 -2.98 -15.03 14.94
CA SER A 182 -4.36 -14.62 14.66
C SER A 182 -4.53 -13.10 14.80
N PRO A 183 -5.52 -12.49 14.13
CA PRO A 183 -5.91 -11.11 14.39
C PRO A 183 -6.49 -10.98 15.81
N ILE A 184 -6.40 -9.77 16.38
CA ILE A 184 -6.93 -9.45 17.71
C ILE A 184 -7.83 -8.21 17.67
N LYS A 185 -8.92 -8.23 18.46
CA LYS A 185 -9.73 -7.05 18.78
C LYS A 185 -9.12 -6.34 19.99
N VAL A 186 -8.89 -5.05 19.87
CA VAL A 186 -8.41 -4.20 20.97
C VAL A 186 -9.35 -3.02 21.16
N LYS A 187 -9.54 -2.63 22.42
CA LYS A 187 -10.19 -1.37 22.75
C LYS A 187 -9.09 -0.35 23.05
N ILE A 188 -9.09 0.78 22.35
CA ILE A 188 -8.15 1.88 22.57
C ILE A 188 -8.98 3.12 22.88
N ASN A 189 -8.80 3.69 24.07
CA ASN A 189 -9.73 4.67 24.63
C ASN A 189 -11.18 4.13 24.62
N ASP A 190 -12.08 4.76 23.88
CA ASP A 190 -13.50 4.40 23.81
C ASP A 190 -13.90 3.61 22.56
N ASP A 191 -12.96 3.35 21.65
CA ASP A 191 -13.23 2.77 20.34
C ASP A 191 -12.55 1.40 20.18
N PHE A 192 -13.09 0.57 19.27
CA PHE A 192 -12.58 -0.77 18.99
C PHE A 192 -11.86 -0.84 17.64
N TYR A 193 -10.74 -1.57 17.63
CA TYR A 193 -9.87 -1.73 16.48
C TYR A 193 -9.51 -3.21 16.29
N LEU A 194 -9.36 -3.62 15.04
CA LEU A 194 -8.85 -4.93 14.66
C LEU A 194 -7.40 -4.80 14.23
N LEU A 195 -6.53 -5.60 14.84
CA LEU A 195 -5.12 -5.68 14.51
C LEU A 195 -4.84 -7.01 13.82
N PRO A 196 -4.27 -7.02 12.60
CA PRO A 196 -3.92 -8.25 11.91
C PRO A 196 -2.90 -9.10 12.67
N ALA A 197 -2.86 -10.38 12.35
CA ALA A 197 -1.85 -11.31 12.86
C ALA A 197 -0.43 -10.82 12.57
N GLU A 198 0.48 -11.02 13.53
CA GLU A 198 1.92 -10.76 13.38
C GLU A 198 2.28 -9.31 12.96
N CYS A 199 1.33 -8.39 13.02
CA CYS A 199 1.57 -7.00 12.67
C CYS A 199 2.34 -6.30 13.78
N SER A 200 3.09 -5.28 13.39
CA SER A 200 3.70 -4.37 14.35
C SER A 200 3.63 -2.95 13.83
N PHE A 201 3.57 -1.98 14.73
CA PHE A 201 3.44 -0.60 14.29
C PHE A 201 3.96 0.41 15.29
N ILE A 202 4.23 1.60 14.77
CA ILE A 202 4.44 2.81 15.55
C ILE A 202 3.39 3.81 15.08
N MET A 203 2.50 4.21 15.99
CA MET A 203 1.60 5.35 15.76
C MET A 203 2.26 6.62 16.28
N GLY A 204 2.86 7.42 15.41
CA GLY A 204 3.63 8.59 15.85
C GLY A 204 3.90 9.57 14.72
N ASP A 205 4.50 10.71 15.07
CA ASP A 205 4.88 11.72 14.06
C ASP A 205 5.93 11.16 13.10
N THR A 206 5.61 11.14 11.80
CA THR A 206 6.36 10.49 10.71
C THR A 206 7.71 11.12 10.40
N VAL A 207 7.98 12.33 10.91
CA VAL A 207 9.23 13.07 10.67
C VAL A 207 10.21 12.99 11.84
N ASN A 208 9.85 12.29 12.92
CA ASN A 208 10.69 12.18 14.10
C ASN A 208 11.69 11.01 13.97
N LEU A 209 12.97 11.35 13.92
CA LEU A 209 14.08 10.42 13.72
C LEU A 209 14.20 9.34 14.81
N LYS A 210 13.70 9.60 16.03
CA LYS A 210 13.74 8.63 17.14
C LYS A 210 12.98 7.35 16.81
N TYR A 211 11.89 7.45 16.04
CA TYR A 211 11.14 6.26 15.62
C TYR A 211 11.94 5.40 14.67
N PHE A 212 12.71 6.01 13.78
CA PHE A 212 13.57 5.27 12.88
C PHE A 212 14.69 4.56 13.62
N SER A 213 15.28 5.12 14.68
CA SER A 213 16.25 4.34 15.49
C SER A 213 15.65 3.08 16.10
N THR A 214 14.39 3.14 16.55
CA THR A 214 13.68 1.96 17.06
C THR A 214 13.35 0.95 15.98
N ILE A 215 12.99 1.43 14.78
CA ILE A 215 12.74 0.58 13.61
C ILE A 215 14.05 -0.07 13.13
N LEU A 216 15.16 0.68 13.09
CA LEU A 216 16.50 0.22 12.72
C LEU A 216 17.06 -0.83 13.68
N GLY A 217 16.60 -0.85 14.93
CA GLY A 217 16.88 -1.94 15.88
C GLY A 217 16.23 -3.28 15.51
N ARG A 218 15.45 -3.34 14.42
CA ARG A 218 14.90 -4.55 13.83
C ARG A 218 15.70 -4.90 12.57
N ASN A 219 15.73 -6.18 12.20
CA ASN A 219 16.38 -6.64 10.96
C ASN A 219 15.95 -5.76 9.77
N GLU A 220 16.89 -5.47 8.87
CA GLU A 220 16.68 -4.64 7.68
C GLU A 220 15.51 -5.16 6.82
N PHE A 221 14.79 -4.25 6.14
CA PHE A 221 13.58 -4.57 5.39
C PHE A 221 13.87 -4.97 3.95
N ASP A 222 13.18 -5.99 3.45
CA ASP A 222 13.26 -6.45 2.05
C ASP A 222 12.32 -5.65 1.13
N PHE A 223 11.24 -5.10 1.69
CA PHE A 223 10.31 -4.22 0.98
C PHE A 223 9.89 -3.04 1.86
N ILE A 224 10.11 -1.82 1.37
CA ILE A 224 9.63 -0.59 2.00
C ILE A 224 8.61 0.08 1.08
N LEU A 225 7.37 0.21 1.55
CA LEU A 225 6.29 0.88 0.85
C LEU A 225 5.99 2.23 1.50
N LEU A 226 5.86 3.27 0.68
CA LEU A 226 5.51 4.61 1.12
C LEU A 226 4.24 5.08 0.40
N ASP A 227 3.30 5.65 1.16
CA ASP A 227 2.17 6.43 0.64
C ASP A 227 2.18 7.86 1.21
N PRO A 228 3.14 8.71 0.80
CA PRO A 228 3.29 10.03 1.40
C PRO A 228 2.02 10.88 1.25
N PRO A 229 1.68 11.72 2.25
CA PRO A 229 0.56 12.63 2.17
C PRO A 229 0.93 13.84 1.28
N TRP A 230 0.98 13.60 -0.02
CA TRP A 230 1.41 14.54 -1.04
C TRP A 230 0.65 15.86 -1.01
N GLU A 231 1.37 16.98 -1.15
CA GLU A 231 0.73 18.30 -1.19
C GLU A 231 -0.30 18.43 -2.31
N ASN A 232 -1.50 18.86 -1.93
CA ASN A 232 -2.57 19.13 -2.88
C ASN A 232 -3.38 20.39 -2.57
N LYS A 233 -3.34 21.37 -3.50
CA LYS A 233 -4.10 22.64 -3.42
C LYS A 233 -5.61 22.46 -3.22
N SER A 234 -6.22 21.35 -3.69
CA SER A 234 -7.66 21.10 -3.42
C SER A 234 -7.90 20.62 -2.00
N VAL A 235 -6.98 19.82 -1.46
CA VAL A 235 -7.05 19.26 -0.09
C VAL A 235 -6.72 20.34 0.93
N LYS A 236 -5.68 21.16 0.70
CA LYS A 236 -5.32 22.33 1.53
C LYS A 236 -6.52 23.27 1.73
N ARG A 237 -7.32 23.50 0.68
CA ARG A 237 -8.53 24.36 0.74
C ARG A 237 -9.68 23.76 1.56
N LYS A 238 -9.75 22.43 1.69
CA LYS A 238 -10.79 21.73 2.46
C LYS A 238 -10.35 21.36 3.88
N LYS A 239 -9.07 21.55 4.23
CA LYS A 239 -8.43 21.06 5.47
C LYS A 239 -8.71 19.58 5.78
N GLN A 240 -9.03 18.79 4.75
CA GLN A 240 -9.55 17.43 4.92
C GLN A 240 -8.46 16.42 5.32
N TYR A 241 -7.19 16.71 5.02
CA TYR A 241 -6.02 15.92 5.41
C TYR A 241 -4.79 16.82 5.53
N TRP A 242 -3.87 16.45 6.42
CA TRP A 242 -2.53 17.03 6.48
C TRP A 242 -1.71 16.64 5.23
N THR A 243 -0.76 17.48 4.85
CA THR A 243 0.16 17.23 3.73
C THR A 243 1.59 17.49 4.15
N LEU A 244 2.52 16.67 3.67
CA LEU A 244 3.95 16.76 3.97
C LEU A 244 4.66 17.66 2.95
N ASN A 245 5.60 18.50 3.41
CA ASN A 245 6.56 19.17 2.53
C ASN A 245 7.52 18.12 1.98
N ASN A 246 7.79 18.12 0.68
CA ASN A 246 8.66 17.13 0.03
C ASN A 246 10.04 17.02 0.72
N GLU A 247 10.59 18.12 1.24
CA GLU A 247 11.89 18.13 1.94
C GLU A 247 11.91 17.24 3.19
N GLU A 248 10.77 17.05 3.85
CA GLU A 248 10.68 16.17 5.03
C GLU A 248 10.87 14.70 4.66
N LEU A 249 10.63 14.31 3.40
CA LEU A 249 10.86 12.93 2.95
C LEU A 249 12.35 12.57 2.99
N PHE A 250 13.26 13.53 2.77
CA PHE A 250 14.70 13.26 2.85
C PHE A 250 15.17 12.88 4.26
N LYS A 251 14.37 13.18 5.31
CA LYS A 251 14.68 12.80 6.69
C LYS A 251 14.47 11.32 6.96
N ILE A 252 13.74 10.60 6.10
CA ILE A 252 13.52 9.17 6.25
C ILE A 252 14.83 8.45 5.87
N PRO A 253 15.43 7.68 6.77
CA PRO A 253 16.70 6.97 6.53
C PRO A 253 16.44 5.66 5.76
N VAL A 254 15.89 5.77 4.55
CA VAL A 254 15.59 4.60 3.70
C VAL A 254 16.83 3.73 3.46
N PRO A 255 18.03 4.27 3.17
CA PRO A 255 19.22 3.43 2.99
C PRO A 255 19.53 2.57 4.21
N GLU A 256 19.43 3.13 5.41
CA GLU A 256 19.72 2.44 6.67
C GLU A 256 18.64 1.42 7.04
N LEU A 257 17.40 1.63 6.60
CA LEU A 257 16.29 0.70 6.81
C LEU A 257 16.31 -0.48 5.81
N SER A 258 17.06 -0.37 4.73
CA SER A 258 16.98 -1.27 3.58
C SER A 258 17.95 -2.44 3.68
N ALA A 259 17.42 -3.67 3.55
CA ALA A 259 18.26 -4.86 3.36
C ALA A 259 18.99 -4.83 2.01
N PRO A 260 20.06 -5.60 1.81
CA PRO A 260 20.67 -5.76 0.50
C PRO A 260 19.65 -6.20 -0.56
N GLY A 261 19.45 -5.35 -1.58
CA GLY A 261 18.48 -5.60 -2.64
C GLY A 261 17.03 -5.26 -2.28
N CYS A 262 16.80 -4.52 -1.19
CA CYS A 262 15.49 -4.01 -0.79
C CYS A 262 14.78 -3.30 -1.95
N VAL A 263 13.51 -3.63 -2.14
CA VAL A 263 12.62 -2.93 -3.07
C VAL A 263 11.96 -1.76 -2.35
N ILE A 264 11.93 -0.60 -3.00
CA ILE A 264 11.26 0.60 -2.50
C ILE A 264 10.06 0.91 -3.39
N GLY A 265 8.87 0.95 -2.80
CA GLY A 265 7.64 1.35 -3.48
C GLY A 265 7.14 2.71 -3.00
N VAL A 266 6.83 3.62 -3.91
CA VAL A 266 6.25 4.93 -3.58
C VAL A 266 4.98 5.15 -4.38
N TRP A 267 3.84 5.21 -3.69
CA TRP A 267 2.59 5.66 -4.30
C TRP A 267 2.66 7.16 -4.58
N VAL A 268 2.32 7.56 -5.80
CA VAL A 268 2.25 8.97 -6.20
C VAL A 268 0.93 9.31 -6.87
N THR A 269 0.46 10.53 -6.65
CA THR A 269 -0.69 11.07 -7.39
C THR A 269 -0.34 11.31 -8.86
N ASN A 270 -1.33 11.50 -9.73
CA ASN A 270 -1.15 11.90 -11.15
C ASN A 270 -0.52 13.30 -11.38
N LYS A 271 0.00 13.96 -10.33
CA LYS A 271 0.72 15.23 -10.49
C LYS A 271 2.18 14.96 -10.79
N MET A 272 2.63 15.39 -11.96
CA MET A 272 4.00 15.15 -12.44
C MET A 272 5.07 15.61 -11.47
N LYS A 273 4.89 16.77 -10.81
CA LYS A 273 5.86 17.26 -9.83
C LYS A 273 6.24 16.24 -8.74
N HIS A 274 5.32 15.36 -8.36
CA HIS A 274 5.57 14.36 -7.31
C HIS A 274 6.28 13.13 -7.88
N LYS A 275 5.92 12.71 -9.09
CA LYS A 275 6.65 11.66 -9.82
C LYS A 275 8.09 12.09 -10.11
N ASP A 276 8.25 13.30 -10.65
CA ASP A 276 9.56 13.86 -11.00
C ASP A 276 10.42 14.00 -9.75
N PHE A 277 9.89 14.55 -8.67
CA PHE A 277 10.57 14.62 -7.37
C PHE A 277 11.04 13.23 -6.89
N VAL A 278 10.17 12.21 -6.92
CA VAL A 278 10.56 10.87 -6.46
C VAL A 278 11.70 10.30 -7.29
N ILE A 279 11.60 10.37 -8.63
CA ILE A 279 12.57 9.73 -9.53
C ILE A 279 13.88 10.52 -9.65
N GLN A 280 13.81 11.85 -9.65
CA GLN A 280 14.96 12.71 -9.98
C GLN A 280 15.66 13.27 -8.74
N GLU A 281 15.00 13.29 -7.58
CA GLU A 281 15.56 13.88 -6.36
C GLU A 281 15.61 12.85 -5.22
N LEU A 282 14.46 12.26 -4.86
CA LEU A 282 14.34 11.40 -3.68
C LEU A 282 15.10 10.07 -3.84
N PHE A 283 14.88 9.36 -4.94
CA PHE A 283 15.56 8.10 -5.23
C PHE A 283 17.09 8.26 -5.32
N PRO A 284 17.63 9.23 -6.09
CA PRO A 284 19.07 9.51 -6.08
C PRO A 284 19.62 9.84 -4.70
N PHE A 285 18.90 10.62 -3.88
CA PHE A 285 19.33 10.93 -2.52
C PHE A 285 19.42 9.68 -1.64
N TRP A 286 18.46 8.76 -1.74
CA TRP A 286 18.47 7.48 -1.03
C TRP A 286 19.35 6.41 -1.69
N ASN A 287 20.12 6.73 -2.73
CA ASN A 287 20.88 5.74 -3.49
C ASN A 287 20.01 4.57 -4.01
N VAL A 288 18.78 4.88 -4.40
CA VAL A 288 17.80 3.95 -4.97
C VAL A 288 17.80 4.11 -6.48
N ASP A 289 17.98 3.02 -7.21
CA ASP A 289 17.78 3.00 -8.65
C ASP A 289 16.29 2.87 -8.96
N PHE A 290 15.78 3.73 -9.83
CA PHE A 290 14.46 3.53 -10.42
C PHE A 290 14.44 2.25 -11.27
N ILE A 291 13.49 1.35 -10.99
CA ILE A 291 13.28 0.12 -11.76
C ILE A 291 12.15 0.33 -12.77
N THR A 292 10.95 0.65 -12.26
CA THR A 292 9.73 0.62 -13.07
C THR A 292 8.61 1.46 -12.45
N THR A 293 7.55 1.65 -13.22
CA THR A 293 6.29 2.22 -12.75
C THR A 293 5.17 1.22 -13.00
N TRP A 294 4.36 0.97 -11.97
CA TRP A 294 3.11 0.21 -12.09
C TRP A 294 1.91 1.13 -11.98
N TYR A 295 0.79 0.69 -12.55
CA TYR A 295 -0.45 1.46 -12.61
C TYR A 295 -1.60 0.71 -11.94
N TRP A 296 -2.29 1.33 -11.01
CA TRP A 296 -3.52 0.79 -10.45
C TRP A 296 -4.74 1.43 -11.11
N ILE A 297 -5.37 0.74 -12.05
CA ILE A 297 -6.63 1.15 -12.69
C ILE A 297 -7.80 0.80 -11.78
N LYS A 298 -8.63 1.82 -11.53
CA LYS A 298 -9.86 1.74 -10.74
C LYS A 298 -11.05 1.55 -11.66
N VAL A 299 -11.74 0.43 -11.49
CA VAL A 299 -12.93 0.07 -12.26
C VAL A 299 -14.17 -0.04 -11.39
N THR A 300 -15.34 -0.06 -12.01
CA THR A 300 -16.63 -0.37 -11.40
C THR A 300 -16.82 -1.89 -11.34
N LYS A 301 -17.90 -2.35 -10.71
CA LYS A 301 -18.35 -3.76 -10.74
C LYS A 301 -18.66 -4.27 -12.14
N THR A 302 -18.81 -3.39 -13.12
CA THR A 302 -19.03 -3.73 -14.54
C THR A 302 -17.72 -3.73 -15.35
N GLY A 303 -16.57 -3.51 -14.72
CA GLY A 303 -15.26 -3.44 -15.37
C GLY A 303 -14.97 -2.10 -16.05
N SER A 304 -15.94 -1.19 -16.13
CA SER A 304 -15.73 0.16 -16.68
C SER A 304 -14.87 1.02 -15.75
N THR A 305 -14.00 1.88 -16.27
CA THR A 305 -13.21 2.79 -15.43
C THR A 305 -14.12 3.72 -14.61
N VAL A 306 -13.79 3.96 -13.33
CA VAL A 306 -14.60 4.81 -12.42
C VAL A 306 -14.68 6.28 -12.83
N LEU A 307 -13.76 6.70 -13.69
CA LEU A 307 -13.72 7.98 -14.37
C LEU A 307 -13.32 7.73 -15.83
N ASP A 308 -13.64 8.67 -16.72
CA ASP A 308 -13.15 8.62 -18.10
C ASP A 308 -11.62 8.61 -18.12
N ILE A 309 -11.05 7.57 -18.73
CA ILE A 309 -9.60 7.37 -18.83
C ILE A 309 -8.93 8.48 -19.64
N MET A 310 -9.66 9.05 -20.60
CA MET A 310 -9.22 10.16 -21.45
C MET A 310 -9.46 11.53 -20.81
N SER A 311 -10.01 11.60 -19.58
CA SER A 311 -10.28 12.86 -18.90
C SER A 311 -9.02 13.71 -18.73
N GLU A 312 -9.05 14.98 -19.12
CA GLU A 312 -7.89 15.88 -18.99
C GLU A 312 -7.56 16.26 -17.53
N HIS A 313 -8.44 15.96 -16.57
CA HIS A 313 -8.29 16.40 -15.19
C HIS A 313 -7.97 15.26 -14.22
N LYS A 314 -8.94 14.38 -13.97
CA LYS A 314 -8.79 13.27 -13.03
C LYS A 314 -8.66 11.98 -13.81
N LYS A 315 -7.66 11.18 -13.44
CA LYS A 315 -7.44 9.88 -14.07
C LYS A 315 -8.02 8.76 -13.20
N PRO A 316 -8.56 7.69 -13.80
CA PRO A 316 -9.07 6.52 -13.07
C PRO A 316 -7.96 5.58 -12.62
N TYR A 317 -6.71 6.02 -12.58
CA TYR A 317 -5.59 5.20 -12.15
C TYR A 317 -4.68 5.94 -11.16
N GLU A 318 -3.97 5.19 -10.34
CA GLU A 318 -2.89 5.67 -9.48
C GLU A 318 -1.55 5.05 -9.90
N ILE A 319 -0.45 5.69 -9.48
CA ILE A 319 0.90 5.35 -9.92
C ILE A 319 1.69 4.82 -8.73
N LEU A 320 2.31 3.66 -8.90
CA LEU A 320 3.29 3.10 -7.96
C LEU A 320 4.66 3.14 -8.63
N ILE A 321 5.60 3.87 -8.05
CA ILE A 321 6.99 3.93 -8.52
C ILE A 321 7.77 2.88 -7.73
N LEU A 322 8.51 2.01 -8.43
CA LEU A 322 9.33 0.98 -7.81
C LEU A 322 10.81 1.26 -8.09
N GLY A 323 11.62 1.16 -7.05
CA GLY A 323 13.07 1.29 -7.09
C GLY A 323 13.77 0.19 -6.29
N LYS A 324 15.08 0.06 -6.46
CA LYS A 324 15.92 -0.88 -5.69
C LYS A 324 17.01 -0.13 -4.96
N CYS A 325 17.14 -0.34 -3.65
CA CYS A 325 18.24 0.25 -2.90
C CYS A 325 19.56 -0.41 -3.32
N LYS A 326 20.55 0.41 -3.69
CA LYS A 326 21.92 -0.09 -3.89
C LYS A 326 22.55 -0.28 -2.53
N HIS A 327 22.88 -1.52 -2.20
CA HIS A 327 23.76 -1.76 -1.07
C HIS A 327 25.16 -1.32 -1.48
N THR A 328 25.70 -0.29 -0.83
CA THR A 328 27.13 -0.05 -0.85
C THR A 328 27.75 -1.09 0.07
N GLU A 329 28.38 -2.12 -0.49
CA GLU A 329 29.35 -2.91 0.26
C GLU A 329 30.32 -1.91 0.89
N MET A 330 30.31 -1.79 2.21
CA MET A 330 31.41 -1.15 2.89
C MET A 330 32.63 -2.02 2.58
N LYS A 331 33.50 -1.54 1.69
CA LYS A 331 34.84 -2.12 1.58
C LYS A 331 35.44 -1.97 2.97
N ASP A 332 35.67 -3.09 3.65
CA ASP A 332 36.60 -3.14 4.76
C ASP A 332 37.89 -2.51 4.25
N VAL A 333 38.18 -1.29 4.73
CA VAL A 333 39.49 -0.69 4.56
C VAL A 333 40.39 -1.48 5.49
N SER A 334 40.85 -2.65 5.02
CA SER A 334 42.01 -3.29 5.61
C SER A 334 43.15 -2.28 5.54
N ASP A 335 43.76 -2.01 6.69
CA ASP A 335 44.87 -1.09 6.91
C ASP A 335 46.00 -1.29 5.87
N GLU A 336 45.89 -0.64 4.71
CA GLU A 336 47.01 -0.43 3.83
C GLU A 336 47.81 0.75 4.36
N LYS A 337 48.97 0.40 4.94
CA LYS A 337 50.02 1.32 5.35
C LYS A 337 50.32 2.28 4.20
N ILE A 338 50.06 3.57 4.43
CA ILE A 338 50.53 4.66 3.57
C ILE A 338 52.02 4.81 3.84
N ASP A 339 52.84 4.36 2.89
CA ASP A 339 54.23 4.77 2.77
C ASP A 339 54.27 6.20 2.21
N SER A 340 54.91 7.09 2.96
CA SER A 340 55.15 8.48 2.60
C SER A 340 56.22 8.57 1.51
N ASN A 341 55.88 9.20 0.38
CA ASN A 341 56.71 9.91 -0.64
C ASN A 341 55.89 9.86 -1.95
N THR A 342 55.63 10.91 -2.74
CA THR A 342 56.37 12.12 -3.07
C THR A 342 55.42 13.05 -3.86
N GLU A 343 55.59 14.35 -3.62
CA GLU A 343 55.50 15.49 -4.54
C GLU A 343 54.22 15.83 -5.35
N GLU A 344 53.98 17.14 -5.32
CA GLU A 344 52.91 17.93 -5.90
C GLU A 344 53.00 17.99 -7.44
N GLU A 345 51.85 17.97 -8.12
CA GLU A 345 51.64 18.90 -9.24
C GLU A 345 50.14 19.23 -9.43
N HIS A 346 49.90 20.52 -9.64
CA HIS A 346 48.60 21.17 -9.73
C HIS A 346 47.85 20.85 -11.04
N THR A 347 46.53 20.66 -10.95
CA THR A 347 45.58 21.38 -11.82
C THR A 347 44.19 21.44 -11.18
N LYS A 348 43.65 22.67 -11.12
CA LYS A 348 42.34 23.04 -10.60
C LYS A 348 41.24 22.72 -11.62
N ASN A 349 40.12 22.16 -11.18
CA ASN A 349 38.74 22.64 -11.42
C ASN A 349 37.72 21.58 -11.00
N ASP A 350 37.05 21.78 -9.86
CA ASP A 350 35.62 22.10 -9.80
C ASP A 350 35.05 21.86 -8.39
N ILE A 351 34.40 22.91 -7.89
CA ILE A 351 33.90 23.05 -6.53
C ILE A 351 32.46 22.53 -6.49
N CYS A 352 32.22 21.46 -5.73
CA CYS A 352 30.93 21.23 -5.08
C CYS A 352 31.18 20.97 -3.60
N LYS A 353 30.83 21.96 -2.77
CA LYS A 353 31.07 21.99 -1.33
C LYS A 353 30.17 20.98 -0.61
N ASN A 354 30.76 19.86 -0.20
CA ASN A 354 30.26 19.04 0.89
C ASN A 354 30.87 19.59 2.19
N MET A 355 30.03 20.14 3.08
CA MET A 355 30.37 20.49 4.45
C MET A 355 29.30 19.81 5.33
N LYS A 356 29.62 18.62 5.86
CA LYS A 356 30.22 18.37 7.18
C LYS A 356 29.24 18.59 8.34
N CYS A 357 28.55 17.50 8.72
CA CYS A 357 28.09 17.23 10.08
C CYS A 357 28.26 15.73 10.36
N LYS A 358 29.46 15.33 10.78
CA LYS A 358 29.76 14.07 11.50
C LYS A 358 30.73 14.44 12.62
N GLU A 359 30.28 14.20 13.85
CA GLU A 359 30.96 14.19 15.16
C GLU A 359 29.80 14.30 16.18
N ASN A 360 29.56 13.47 17.19
CA ASN A 360 30.23 12.36 17.84
C ASN A 360 29.12 11.56 18.55
N LEU A 361 29.11 10.22 18.50
CA LEU A 361 28.57 9.40 19.60
C LEU A 361 29.10 7.95 19.50
N SER A 362 30.40 7.80 19.70
CA SER A 362 30.99 6.51 20.05
C SER A 362 32.02 6.76 21.13
N GLU A 363 31.65 6.57 22.39
CA GLU A 363 32.50 5.93 23.41
C GLU A 363 31.77 5.83 24.77
N LYS A 364 31.97 4.66 25.40
CA LYS A 364 31.50 4.18 26.71
C LYS A 364 30.08 3.60 26.74
N ILE A 365 30.01 2.27 26.73
CA ILE A 365 29.69 1.49 27.94
C ILE A 365 30.41 0.13 27.88
N SER A 366 31.09 -0.13 28.99
CA SER A 366 31.81 -1.34 29.38
C SER A 366 30.96 -2.61 29.25
N SER A 367 31.62 -3.68 28.82
CA SER A 367 31.26 -5.07 29.07
C SER A 367 30.69 -5.30 30.47
N LYS A 368 29.47 -5.85 30.55
CA LYS A 368 29.03 -6.75 31.62
C LYS A 368 28.06 -7.77 31.02
N SER A 369 28.46 -9.04 31.13
CA SER A 369 27.65 -10.22 30.87
C SER A 369 26.37 -10.21 31.69
N LEU A 370 25.27 -10.68 31.12
CA LEU A 370 24.24 -11.43 31.83
C LEU A 370 23.61 -12.40 30.84
N ASP A 371 23.94 -13.68 31.03
CA ASP A 371 23.30 -14.83 30.42
C ASP A 371 21.80 -14.87 30.76
N GLY A 372 20.98 -15.28 29.79
CA GLY A 372 19.52 -15.35 29.95
C GLY A 372 18.86 -16.06 28.77
N ILE A 373 19.10 -17.37 28.70
CA ILE A 373 18.51 -18.43 27.89
C ILE A 373 17.05 -18.18 27.42
N CYS A 374 16.79 -18.40 26.12
CA CYS A 374 15.75 -19.34 25.63
C CYS A 374 15.96 -19.62 24.13
N ASN A 375 16.87 -20.56 23.86
CA ASN A 375 16.89 -21.33 22.61
C ASN A 375 15.97 -22.54 22.81
N GLU A 376 14.86 -22.61 22.07
CA GLU A 376 14.24 -23.90 21.76
C GLU A 376 13.96 -23.98 20.26
N ARG A 377 14.87 -24.69 19.58
CA ARG A 377 14.64 -25.30 18.29
C ARG A 377 13.69 -26.48 18.51
N THR A 378 12.49 -26.43 17.96
CA THR A 378 11.63 -27.62 17.91
C THR A 378 12.11 -28.54 16.80
N ILE A 379 12.44 -29.76 17.22
CA ILE A 379 12.88 -30.90 16.42
C ILE A 379 11.67 -31.43 15.63
N LEU A 380 11.79 -31.53 14.31
CA LEU A 380 10.90 -32.34 13.47
C LEU A 380 11.33 -33.81 13.59
N PRO A 381 10.42 -34.79 13.82
CA PRO A 381 10.78 -36.18 13.68
C PRO A 381 10.66 -36.65 12.23
N ALA A 382 11.56 -37.56 11.89
CA ALA A 382 11.82 -38.11 10.58
C ALA A 382 10.80 -39.16 10.12
N SER A 383 10.65 -39.22 8.79
CA SER A 383 10.54 -40.43 7.95
C SER A 383 9.53 -41.53 8.33
N PHE A 384 8.53 -41.71 7.46
CA PHE A 384 7.98 -43.02 7.14
C PHE A 384 8.05 -43.23 5.61
N ASN A 385 8.67 -44.35 5.22
CA ASN A 385 8.81 -44.80 3.84
C ASN A 385 7.87 -45.97 3.55
N ASN A 386 7.39 -45.98 2.30
CA ASN A 386 6.89 -47.07 1.46
C ASN A 386 5.54 -47.72 1.78
N GLN A 387 4.62 -47.66 0.79
CA GLN A 387 4.21 -48.84 0.02
C GLN A 387 3.48 -48.47 -1.30
N ASP A 388 3.75 -49.29 -2.31
CA ASP A 388 3.42 -49.20 -3.74
C ASP A 388 1.94 -49.54 -4.13
N ILE A 389 1.67 -49.39 -5.45
CA ILE A 389 0.73 -50.13 -6.35
C ILE A 389 -0.51 -49.30 -6.83
N PRO A 390 -0.98 -49.36 -8.12
CA PRO A 390 -0.32 -49.13 -9.42
C PRO A 390 -1.16 -48.23 -10.40
N LEU A 391 -0.61 -48.03 -11.60
CA LEU A 391 -1.20 -47.41 -12.81
C LEU A 391 -2.47 -48.10 -13.34
N ASP A 392 -3.45 -47.33 -13.85
CA ASP A 392 -3.92 -47.33 -15.26
C ASP A 392 -5.08 -46.32 -15.44
N GLY A 393 -5.20 -45.70 -16.63
CA GLY A 393 -6.36 -44.84 -16.97
C GLY A 393 -6.08 -43.65 -17.89
N THR A 394 -5.53 -43.92 -19.07
CA THR A 394 -5.42 -42.96 -20.20
C THR A 394 -6.80 -42.40 -20.59
N MET A 395 -6.99 -41.07 -20.69
CA MET A 395 -7.78 -40.45 -21.77
C MET A 395 -7.51 -38.94 -21.95
N MET A 396 -6.96 -38.65 -23.14
CA MET A 396 -7.11 -37.47 -23.99
C MET A 396 -6.60 -36.10 -23.54
N SER A 397 -5.43 -35.80 -24.09
CA SER A 397 -4.88 -34.47 -24.39
C SER A 397 -5.86 -33.59 -25.18
N VAL A 398 -6.11 -32.39 -24.67
CA VAL A 398 -6.40 -31.22 -25.51
C VAL A 398 -5.25 -30.25 -25.27
N ALA A 399 -4.37 -30.15 -26.26
CA ALA A 399 -3.22 -29.27 -26.25
C ALA A 399 -3.66 -27.83 -26.57
N GLY A 400 -3.02 -26.88 -25.88
CA GLY A 400 -2.92 -25.49 -26.32
C GLY A 400 -3.71 -24.49 -25.49
N GLU A 401 -3.13 -24.00 -24.39
CA GLU A 401 -2.58 -22.64 -24.33
C GLU A 401 -1.91 -22.39 -22.97
N ASP A 402 -0.77 -21.71 -23.06
CA ASP A 402 0.32 -21.60 -22.09
C ASP A 402 -0.09 -20.80 -20.84
N ARG A 403 -0.28 -21.50 -19.70
CA ARG A 403 -0.54 -20.89 -18.39
C ARG A 403 0.76 -20.50 -17.64
N SER A 404 1.91 -20.50 -18.31
CA SER A 404 3.21 -20.21 -17.70
C SER A 404 4.03 -19.22 -18.51
N ILE A 405 3.55 -17.99 -18.66
CA ILE A 405 4.35 -16.88 -19.20
C ILE A 405 4.50 -15.79 -18.14
N LEU A 406 5.21 -16.13 -17.06
CA LEU A 406 6.18 -15.19 -16.51
C LEU A 406 7.56 -15.72 -16.87
N PRO A 407 8.53 -14.87 -17.24
CA PRO A 407 9.92 -15.31 -17.32
C PRO A 407 10.28 -15.95 -15.97
N ALA A 408 10.88 -17.14 -16.01
CA ALA A 408 11.37 -17.83 -14.82
C ALA A 408 12.18 -16.86 -13.94
N PRO A 409 12.13 -16.97 -12.59
CA PRO A 409 12.88 -16.09 -11.70
C PRO A 409 14.37 -16.29 -11.96
N LEU A 410 14.93 -15.40 -12.77
CA LEU A 410 16.32 -15.36 -13.19
C LEU A 410 17.18 -14.81 -12.05
N ASN A 411 17.17 -15.40 -10.84
CA ASN A 411 17.97 -14.94 -9.68
C ASN A 411 17.90 -13.42 -9.39
N ASN A 412 16.94 -12.70 -9.94
CA ASN A 412 16.89 -11.26 -9.93
C ASN A 412 15.47 -10.89 -9.50
N TYR A 413 15.34 -10.63 -8.20
CA TYR A 413 14.15 -10.16 -7.48
C TYR A 413 13.66 -8.78 -7.96
N ASN A 414 13.76 -8.47 -9.26
CA ASN A 414 13.36 -7.20 -9.80
C ASN A 414 11.90 -7.29 -10.25
N PRO A 415 11.04 -6.38 -9.78
CA PRO A 415 9.67 -6.28 -10.28
C PRO A 415 9.64 -6.05 -11.81
N PRO A 416 8.73 -6.70 -12.55
CA PRO A 416 8.60 -6.55 -14.00
C PRO A 416 8.26 -5.12 -14.43
N LEU A 417 8.63 -4.80 -15.67
CA LEU A 417 8.38 -3.49 -16.25
C LEU A 417 6.89 -3.29 -16.58
N GLU A 418 6.39 -2.07 -16.38
CA GLU A 418 5.10 -1.59 -16.93
C GLU A 418 3.84 -2.41 -16.57
N MET A 419 3.79 -3.00 -15.37
CA MET A 419 2.61 -3.77 -14.95
C MET A 419 1.41 -2.91 -14.55
N THR A 420 0.23 -3.50 -14.73
CA THR A 420 -1.05 -2.88 -14.35
C THR A 420 -1.84 -3.77 -13.39
N MET A 421 -2.33 -3.15 -12.31
CA MET A 421 -3.31 -3.72 -11.40
C MET A 421 -4.69 -3.16 -11.74
N MET A 422 -5.70 -4.01 -11.87
CA MET A 422 -7.08 -3.60 -12.10
C MET A 422 -7.97 -4.10 -10.97
N SER A 423 -8.68 -3.20 -10.29
CA SER A 423 -9.62 -3.60 -9.24
C SER A 423 -10.73 -2.58 -9.03
N VAL A 424 -11.81 -3.04 -8.39
CA VAL A 424 -12.82 -2.14 -7.83
C VAL A 424 -12.24 -1.51 -6.56
N PRO A 425 -12.13 -0.17 -6.48
CA PRO A 425 -11.58 0.47 -5.30
C PRO A 425 -12.56 0.42 -4.14
N SER A 426 -12.03 0.54 -2.92
CA SER A 426 -12.85 0.89 -1.75
C SER A 426 -13.35 2.34 -1.89
N SER A 427 -14.53 2.62 -1.37
CA SER A 427 -15.04 3.98 -1.16
C SER A 427 -14.33 4.70 -0.02
N ILE A 428 -13.60 3.98 0.85
CA ILE A 428 -12.71 4.57 1.86
C ILE A 428 -11.61 5.35 1.16
N HIS A 429 -11.49 6.63 1.51
CA HIS A 429 -10.53 7.52 0.89
C HIS A 429 -9.09 7.08 1.19
N SER A 430 -8.22 7.14 0.18
CA SER A 430 -6.80 6.77 0.27
C SER A 430 -6.50 5.31 0.64
N MET A 431 -7.48 4.41 0.68
CA MET A 431 -7.22 2.98 0.85
C MET A 431 -6.62 2.41 -0.43
N LYS A 432 -5.32 2.08 -0.38
CA LYS A 432 -4.58 1.45 -1.48
C LYS A 432 -4.82 -0.06 -1.49
N ILE A 433 -4.68 -0.66 -2.67
CA ILE A 433 -4.73 -2.11 -2.81
C ILE A 433 -3.53 -2.76 -2.10
N PRO A 434 -3.74 -3.81 -1.29
CA PRO A 434 -2.63 -4.58 -0.72
C PRO A 434 -1.75 -5.16 -1.83
N LEU A 435 -0.43 -5.05 -1.67
CA LEU A 435 0.55 -5.47 -2.67
C LEU A 435 1.23 -6.81 -2.34
N GLN A 436 0.98 -7.37 -1.15
CA GLN A 436 1.71 -8.52 -0.62
C GLN A 436 1.74 -9.71 -1.59
N ASP A 437 0.57 -10.12 -2.09
CA ASP A 437 0.46 -11.29 -2.97
C ASP A 437 1.16 -11.09 -4.32
N ILE A 438 1.04 -9.89 -4.90
CA ILE A 438 1.64 -9.61 -6.22
C ILE A 438 3.13 -9.29 -6.13
N MET A 439 3.63 -8.89 -4.95
CA MET A 439 5.06 -8.65 -4.70
C MET A 439 5.81 -9.90 -4.28
N LYS A 440 5.11 -10.91 -3.73
CA LYS A 440 5.71 -12.18 -3.26
C LYS A 440 6.71 -12.82 -4.24
N PRO A 441 6.47 -12.88 -5.56
CA PRO A 441 7.44 -13.46 -6.51
C PRO A 441 8.75 -12.67 -6.66
N TYR A 442 8.79 -11.41 -6.20
CA TYR A 442 9.92 -10.49 -6.35
C TYR A 442 10.58 -10.17 -5.00
N LEU A 443 10.25 -10.92 -3.96
CA LEU A 443 10.79 -10.77 -2.61
C LEU A 443 11.30 -12.14 -2.11
N PRO A 444 12.11 -12.17 -1.04
CA PRO A 444 12.44 -13.41 -0.35
C PRO A 444 11.20 -14.17 0.15
N GLU A 445 11.36 -15.45 0.48
CA GLU A 445 10.25 -16.32 0.90
C GLU A 445 9.52 -15.79 2.15
N THR A 446 10.26 -15.25 3.10
CA THR A 446 9.76 -14.61 4.33
C THR A 446 10.25 -13.16 4.41
N PRO A 447 9.62 -12.23 3.67
CA PRO A 447 10.14 -10.88 3.56
C PRO A 447 9.80 -10.04 4.80
N ASN A 448 10.75 -9.27 5.27
CA ASN A 448 10.51 -8.20 6.25
C ASN A 448 9.99 -6.98 5.51
N CYS A 449 8.74 -6.59 5.77
CA CYS A 449 8.10 -5.47 5.09
C CYS A 449 7.85 -4.28 6.03
N LEU A 450 8.09 -3.08 5.52
CA LEU A 450 7.79 -1.81 6.20
C LEU A 450 6.83 -0.97 5.35
N GLU A 451 5.75 -0.47 5.95
CA GLU A 451 4.92 0.59 5.36
C GLU A 451 5.12 1.90 6.13
N ILE A 452 5.51 2.98 5.44
CA ILE A 452 5.66 4.32 5.99
C ILE A 452 4.52 5.22 5.49
N PHE A 453 4.01 6.07 6.38
CA PHE A 453 2.74 6.80 6.22
C PHE A 453 1.52 5.89 6.21
N ALA A 454 1.64 4.74 6.89
CA ALA A 454 0.61 3.72 6.92
C ALA A 454 -0.69 4.26 7.54
N ARG A 455 -1.80 3.88 6.91
CA ARG A 455 -3.18 4.09 7.40
C ARG A 455 -3.93 2.78 7.64
N ASN A 456 -3.30 1.69 7.21
CA ASN A 456 -3.78 0.34 7.31
C ASN A 456 -2.67 -0.49 7.99
N LEU A 457 -3.07 -1.51 8.72
CA LEU A 457 -2.18 -2.55 9.19
C LEU A 457 -2.30 -3.77 8.27
N THR A 458 -1.17 -4.40 7.98
CA THR A 458 -1.07 -5.58 7.12
C THR A 458 -0.45 -6.74 7.92
N PRO A 459 -0.95 -7.99 7.79
CA PRO A 459 -0.40 -9.13 8.52
C PRO A 459 1.10 -9.31 8.29
N GLY A 460 1.88 -9.45 9.36
CA GLY A 460 3.34 -9.63 9.31
C GLY A 460 4.15 -8.37 8.97
N TRP A 461 3.50 -7.22 8.70
CA TRP A 461 4.21 -6.00 8.33
C TRP A 461 4.54 -5.13 9.56
N CYS A 462 5.62 -4.37 9.44
CA CYS A 462 5.86 -3.20 10.28
C CYS A 462 5.18 -1.97 9.64
N CYS A 463 4.35 -1.26 10.37
CA CYS A 463 3.63 -0.08 9.85
C CYS A 463 3.99 1.16 10.68
N TYR A 464 4.32 2.27 10.03
CA TYR A 464 4.65 3.52 10.69
C TYR A 464 3.85 4.67 10.08
N GLY A 465 3.17 5.43 10.93
CA GLY A 465 2.32 6.53 10.50
C GLY A 465 1.70 7.25 11.70
N ASN A 466 1.16 8.44 11.47
CA ASN A 466 0.36 9.14 12.47
C ASN A 466 -1.15 8.80 12.37
N GLU A 467 -1.52 7.90 11.46
CA GLU A 467 -2.90 7.47 11.21
C GLU A 467 -2.99 5.93 11.06
N VAL A 468 -2.09 5.14 11.65
CA VAL A 468 -2.00 3.67 11.41
C VAL A 468 -3.29 2.89 11.70
N PHE A 469 -4.17 3.42 12.56
CA PHE A 469 -5.47 2.80 12.87
C PHE A 469 -6.64 3.29 12.00
N LYS A 470 -6.40 4.17 11.01
CA LYS A 470 -7.48 4.85 10.27
C LYS A 470 -8.46 3.85 9.65
N HIS A 471 -7.96 2.72 9.15
CA HIS A 471 -8.79 1.70 8.52
C HIS A 471 -9.05 0.48 9.43
N GLN A 472 -8.55 0.49 10.67
CA GLN A 472 -8.62 -0.63 11.61
C GLN A 472 -9.84 -0.55 12.50
N HIS A 473 -10.57 0.57 12.46
CA HIS A 473 -11.75 0.79 13.28
C HIS A 473 -12.87 -0.20 12.96
N MET A 474 -13.47 -0.80 13.98
CA MET A 474 -14.48 -1.86 13.82
C MET A 474 -15.73 -1.46 13.05
N ASP A 475 -16.09 -0.18 12.99
CA ASP A 475 -17.21 0.29 12.15
C ASP A 475 -17.02 0.02 10.65
N TYR A 476 -15.78 -0.17 10.21
CA TYR A 476 -15.52 -0.57 8.83
C TYR A 476 -15.80 -2.06 8.59
N PHE A 477 -16.02 -2.87 9.63
CA PHE A 477 -16.12 -4.32 9.52
C PHE A 477 -17.54 -4.85 9.73
N GLU A 478 -17.79 -6.00 9.12
CA GLU A 478 -18.89 -6.92 9.39
C GLU A 478 -18.33 -8.14 10.11
N VAL A 479 -19.12 -8.72 11.01
CA VAL A 479 -18.75 -9.89 11.82
C VAL A 479 -19.55 -11.08 11.34
N PHE A 480 -18.86 -12.20 11.10
CA PHE A 480 -19.46 -13.46 10.68
C PHE A 480 -19.10 -14.54 11.71
N THR A 481 -20.06 -15.39 12.06
CA THR A 481 -19.74 -16.61 12.83
C THR A 481 -19.37 -17.74 11.87
N LYS A 482 -18.48 -18.63 12.28
CA LYS A 482 -18.07 -19.77 11.44
C LYS A 482 -19.25 -20.69 11.06
N ASP A 483 -20.28 -20.74 11.92
CA ASP A 483 -21.48 -21.58 11.74
C ASP A 483 -22.65 -20.89 11.00
N SER A 484 -22.66 -19.56 10.88
CA SER A 484 -23.62 -18.84 10.05
C SER A 484 -22.89 -17.86 9.13
N ARG A 485 -22.99 -18.06 7.81
CA ARG A 485 -22.59 -17.05 6.81
C ARG A 485 -23.52 -15.82 6.81
N ILE A 486 -24.12 -15.54 7.97
CA ILE A 486 -25.09 -14.48 8.22
C ILE A 486 -24.39 -13.48 9.15
N PRO A 487 -24.36 -12.18 8.82
CA PRO A 487 -23.81 -11.17 9.70
C PRO A 487 -24.47 -11.21 11.08
N LEU A 488 -23.66 -11.12 12.16
CA LEU A 488 -24.20 -10.93 13.50
C LEU A 488 -24.85 -9.54 13.61
N ASP A 489 -26.00 -9.47 14.28
CA ASP A 489 -26.75 -8.23 14.46
C ASP A 489 -25.94 -7.21 15.27
N SER A 490 -26.24 -5.92 15.08
CA SER A 490 -25.41 -4.80 15.57
C SER A 490 -25.23 -4.73 17.09
N ASP A 491 -26.03 -5.47 17.86
CA ASP A 491 -26.09 -5.39 19.32
C ASP A 491 -25.05 -6.26 20.04
N VAL A 492 -24.16 -6.93 19.28
CA VAL A 492 -23.00 -7.69 19.80
C VAL A 492 -21.66 -6.94 19.60
N LYS A 493 -21.69 -5.72 19.04
CA LYS A 493 -20.49 -4.96 18.62
C LYS A 493 -19.63 -4.41 19.75
#